data_AF-A0A0F9M5U8-F1
#
_entry.id   AF-A0A0F9M5U8-F1
#
_cell.length_a   1.000
_cell.length_b   1.000
_cell.length_c   1.000
_cell.angle_alpha   90.00
_cell.angle_beta   90.00
_cell.angle_gamma   90.00
#
_symmetry.space_group_name_H-M   'P 1'
#
loop_
_entity.id
_entity.type
_entity.pdbx_description
1 polymer ?
#
loop_
_entity_poly.entity_id
_entity_poly.type
_entity_poly.pdbx_seq_one_letter_code
_entity_poly.pdbx_strand_id
1 'polypeptide(L)'
;MIYVGVDPGTRLCGVAWERDERRVAYVVRSKAPSLELRAIDMAAQIADGLPMRQGERPTAVGCVEFPRFYGTAKSEGDPNDLIDLAGVAGVVLGMLSVR
;
A
#
# COMPACT_ATOMS: atom_id res chain seq x y z
N MET A 1 10.15 -8.99 -15.00
CA MET A 1 10.28 -8.38 -13.65
C MET A 1 9.27 -7.26 -13.56
N ILE A 2 8.62 -7.10 -12.42
CA ILE A 2 7.65 -6.02 -12.20
C ILE A 2 8.12 -5.18 -11.02
N TYR A 3 8.09 -3.87 -11.19
CA TYR A 3 8.34 -2.91 -10.10
C TYR A 3 7.01 -2.39 -9.62
N VAL A 4 6.80 -2.39 -8.30
CA VAL A 4 5.55 -1.93 -7.70
C VAL A 4 5.89 -0.85 -6.67
N GLY A 5 5.32 0.34 -6.86
CA GLY A 5 5.32 1.41 -5.87
C GLY A 5 4.00 1.41 -5.12
N VAL A 6 4.04 1.43 -3.79
CA VAL A 6 2.85 1.54 -2.94
C VAL A 6 2.99 2.73 -2.01
N ASP A 7 1.97 3.59 -2.01
CA ASP A 7 1.74 4.67 -1.05
C ASP A 7 0.58 4.27 -0.14
N PRO A 8 0.85 3.67 1.04
CA PRO A 8 -0.18 3.12 1.89
C PRO A 8 -0.95 4.20 2.66
N GLY A 9 -2.20 3.90 2.95
CA GLY A 9 -3.06 4.69 3.84
C GLY A 9 -4.02 3.78 4.60
N THR A 10 -4.61 4.25 5.70
CA THR A 10 -5.42 3.39 6.61
C THR A 10 -6.75 2.90 6.01
N ARG A 11 -7.16 3.47 4.86
CA ARG A 11 -8.40 3.14 4.13
C ARG A 11 -8.23 2.98 2.63
N LEU A 12 -7.15 3.52 2.07
CA LEU A 12 -6.85 3.50 0.65
C LEU A 12 -5.34 3.45 0.47
N CYS A 13 -4.87 2.80 -0.58
CA CYS A 13 -3.47 2.86 -1.00
C CYS A 13 -3.38 3.34 -2.45
N GLY A 14 -2.47 4.27 -2.72
CA GLY A 14 -2.00 4.56 -4.06
C GLY A 14 -1.07 3.44 -4.53
N VAL A 15 -1.24 3.00 -5.77
CA VAL A 15 -0.46 1.89 -6.34
C VAL A 15 -0.01 2.27 -7.73
N ALA A 16 1.26 2.05 -8.02
CA ALA A 16 1.80 2.13 -9.36
C ALA A 16 2.63 0.88 -9.67
N TRP A 17 2.58 0.40 -10.91
CA TRP A 17 3.48 -0.65 -11.35
C TRP A 17 4.01 -0.41 -12.76
N GLU A 18 5.18 -0.99 -13.02
CA GLU A 18 5.84 -0.98 -14.33
C GLU A 18 6.29 -2.39 -14.72
N ARG A 19 5.97 -2.80 -15.96
CA ARG A 19 6.42 -4.04 -16.58
C ARG A 19 6.49 -3.86 -18.09
N ASP A 20 7.61 -4.23 -18.70
CA ASP A 20 7.80 -4.29 -20.16
C ASP A 20 7.26 -3.00 -20.86
N GLU A 21 7.70 -1.84 -20.37
CA GLU A 21 7.30 -0.47 -20.80
C GLU A 21 5.86 -0.04 -20.47
N ARG A 22 5.00 -0.95 -20.00
CA ARG A 22 3.66 -0.62 -19.53
C ARG A 22 3.72 -0.10 -18.10
N ARG A 23 3.08 1.06 -17.89
CA ARG A 23 2.92 1.70 -16.58
C ARG A 23 1.45 1.88 -16.25
N VAL A 24 1.06 1.53 -15.04
CA VAL A 24 -0.31 1.71 -14.56
C VAL A 24 -0.26 2.30 -13.15
N ALA A 25 -1.14 3.28 -12.89
CA ALA A 25 -1.38 3.82 -11.56
C ALA A 25 -2.86 3.73 -11.24
N TYR A 26 -3.18 3.31 -10.02
CA TYR A 26 -4.55 3.15 -9.54
C TYR A 26 -4.60 3.29 -8.02
N VAL A 27 -5.82 3.27 -7.48
CA VAL A 27 -6.06 3.33 -6.04
C VAL A 27 -6.83 2.08 -5.64
N VAL A 28 -6.41 1.44 -4.56
CA VAL A 28 -7.21 0.42 -3.88
C VAL A 28 -7.87 1.05 -2.66
N ARG A 29 -9.07 0.59 -2.33
CA ARG A 29 -9.83 1.12 -1.18
C ARG A 29 -10.55 -0.02 -0.48
N SER A 30 -10.34 -0.15 0.81
CA SER A 30 -11.08 -1.12 1.62
C SER A 30 -12.23 -0.47 2.38
N LYS A 31 -13.35 -1.19 2.46
CA LYS A 31 -14.48 -0.88 3.34
C LYS A 31 -14.55 -1.81 4.56
N ALA A 32 -13.52 -2.63 4.78
CA ALA A 32 -13.50 -3.59 5.86
C ALA A 32 -13.58 -2.88 7.23
N PRO A 33 -14.21 -3.52 8.23
CA PRO A 33 -14.58 -2.85 9.48
C PRO A 33 -13.36 -2.52 10.35
N SER A 34 -12.34 -3.37 10.39
CA SER A 34 -11.12 -3.16 11.19
C SER A 34 -9.91 -2.80 10.34
N LEU A 35 -8.91 -2.18 10.95
CA LEU A 35 -7.67 -1.81 10.28
C LEU A 35 -6.93 -3.03 9.70
N GLU A 36 -6.83 -4.11 10.46
CA GLU A 36 -6.19 -5.36 10.06
C GLU A 36 -6.85 -5.96 8.81
N LEU A 37 -8.18 -6.04 8.82
CA LEU A 37 -8.93 -6.54 7.67
C LEU A 37 -8.80 -5.59 6.48
N ARG A 38 -8.75 -4.27 6.70
CA ARG A 38 -8.49 -3.30 5.62
C ARG A 38 -7.12 -3.52 5.01
N ALA A 39 -6.08 -3.73 5.81
CA ALA A 39 -4.72 -3.96 5.33
C ALA A 39 -4.64 -5.23 4.47
N ILE A 40 -5.23 -6.33 4.93
CA ILE A 40 -5.28 -7.61 4.20
C ILE A 40 -6.06 -7.47 2.89
N ASP A 41 -7.23 -6.83 2.93
CA ASP A 41 -8.08 -6.61 1.76
C ASP A 41 -7.38 -5.73 0.71
N MET A 42 -6.76 -4.62 1.12
CA MET A 42 -5.97 -3.79 0.21
C MET A 42 -4.78 -4.55 -0.37
N ALA A 43 -4.05 -5.33 0.44
CA ALA A 43 -2.94 -6.14 -0.05
C ALA A 43 -3.40 -7.17 -1.10
N ALA A 44 -4.55 -7.80 -0.89
CA ALA A 44 -5.14 -8.73 -1.84
C ALA A 44 -5.53 -8.04 -3.16
N GLN A 45 -6.25 -6.91 -3.07
CA GLN A 45 -6.62 -6.12 -4.26
C GLN A 45 -5.40 -5.62 -5.04
N ILE A 46 -4.32 -5.23 -4.35
CA ILE A 46 -3.06 -4.87 -5.01
C ILE A 46 -2.54 -6.07 -5.78
N ALA A 47 -2.36 -7.21 -5.11
CA ALA A 47 -1.83 -8.43 -5.73
C ALA A 47 -2.65 -8.87 -6.95
N ASP A 48 -3.98 -8.81 -6.86
CA ASP A 48 -4.89 -9.19 -7.95
C ASP A 48 -4.82 -8.21 -9.15
N GLY A 49 -4.46 -6.95 -8.90
CA GLY A 49 -4.29 -5.91 -9.91
C GLY A 49 -2.93 -5.92 -10.62
N LEU A 50 -1.96 -6.72 -10.13
CA LEU A 50 -0.65 -6.84 -10.74
C LEU A 50 -0.66 -7.87 -11.88
N PRO A 51 -0.06 -7.58 -13.05
CA PRO A 51 0.05 -8.54 -14.14
C PRO A 51 1.14 -9.59 -13.87
N MET A 52 0.96 -10.39 -12.82
CA MET A 52 1.88 -11.43 -12.37
C MET A 52 1.68 -12.73 -13.13
N ARG A 53 2.76 -13.40 -13.53
CA ARG A 53 2.70 -14.81 -13.96
C ARG A 53 2.84 -15.74 -12.75
N GLN A 54 2.40 -16.99 -12.90
CA GLN A 54 2.52 -17.98 -11.84
C GLN A 54 3.99 -18.16 -11.41
N GLY A 55 4.26 -18.01 -10.11
CA GLY A 55 5.60 -18.13 -9.53
C GLY A 55 6.48 -16.88 -9.68
N GLU A 56 6.01 -15.82 -10.33
CA GLU A 56 6.70 -14.52 -10.30
C GLU A 56 6.50 -13.84 -8.94
N ARG A 57 7.52 -13.11 -8.49
CA ARG A 57 7.43 -12.22 -7.32
C ARG A 57 7.68 -10.78 -7.73
N PRO A 58 6.88 -9.81 -7.25
CA PRO A 58 7.12 -8.42 -7.57
C PRO A 58 8.33 -7.90 -6.81
N THR A 59 9.12 -7.04 -7.45
CA THR A 59 10.04 -6.17 -6.71
C THR A 59 9.23 -4.98 -6.21
N ALA A 60 8.67 -5.13 -5.01
CA ALA A 60 7.87 -4.11 -4.39
C ALA A 60 8.77 -3.13 -3.61
N VAL A 61 8.62 -1.84 -3.90
CA VAL A 61 9.17 -0.75 -3.10
C VAL A 61 8.00 -0.04 -2.45
N GLY A 62 7.91 -0.15 -1.13
CA GLY A 62 6.96 0.64 -0.35
C GLY A 62 7.54 1.99 -0.03
N CYS A 63 6.85 3.05 -0.45
CA CYS A 63 7.15 4.40 -0.01
C CYS A 63 6.00 4.81 0.90
N VAL A 64 6.26 4.90 2.20
CA VAL A 64 5.29 5.50 3.13
C VAL A 64 5.65 6.97 3.19
N GLU A 65 4.67 7.87 3.01
CA GLU A 65 4.90 9.26 3.40
C GLU A 65 5.34 9.26 4.86
N PHE A 66 6.57 9.77 5.11
CA PHE A 66 6.98 10.05 6.47
C PHE A 66 5.97 11.07 7.01
N PRO A 67 5.28 10.75 8.12
CA PRO A 67 4.32 11.67 8.68
C PRO A 67 5.05 12.95 9.04
N ARG A 68 4.80 14.00 8.27
CA ARG A 68 5.33 15.31 8.58
C ARG A 68 4.50 15.84 9.74
N PHE A 69 5.16 16.15 10.84
CA PHE A 69 4.58 17.02 11.87
C PHE A 69 4.36 18.40 11.23
N TYR A 70 3.17 18.63 10.67
CA TYR A 70 2.78 19.94 10.15
C TYR A 70 2.44 20.83 11.35
N GLY A 71 3.43 21.60 11.81
CA GLY A 71 3.30 22.47 12.99
C GLY A 71 2.23 23.57 12.87
N THR A 72 1.70 23.83 11.68
CA THR A 72 0.69 24.89 11.47
C THR A 72 -0.26 24.56 10.32
N ALA A 73 -1.53 24.38 10.65
CA ALA A 73 -2.72 24.42 9.78
C ALA A 73 -2.98 23.24 8.81
N LYS A 74 -3.63 22.19 9.34
CA LYS A 74 -4.90 21.58 8.89
C LYS A 74 -5.00 20.20 9.56
N SER A 75 -5.93 20.08 10.52
CA SER A 75 -6.31 18.87 11.27
C SER A 75 -5.13 18.01 11.73
N GLU A 76 -4.79 18.12 13.02
CA GLU A 76 -3.88 17.24 13.74
C GLU A 76 -3.97 15.80 13.21
N GLY A 77 -2.90 15.30 12.59
CA GLY A 77 -2.77 13.85 12.41
C GLY A 77 -2.51 13.27 13.78
N ASP A 78 -3.38 12.36 14.24
CA ASP A 78 -3.19 11.69 15.53
C ASP A 78 -1.89 10.88 15.43
N PRO A 79 -0.92 11.03 16.35
CA PRO A 79 0.23 10.14 16.42
C PRO A 79 -0.13 8.65 16.43
N ASN A 80 -1.32 8.28 16.92
CA ASN A 80 -1.86 6.92 16.84
C ASN A 80 -2.14 6.47 15.40
N ASP A 81 -2.50 7.39 14.49
CA ASP A 81 -2.69 7.09 13.07
C ASP A 81 -1.38 6.62 12.41
N LEU A 82 -0.22 6.96 13.00
CA LEU A 82 1.09 6.57 12.47
C LEU A 82 1.42 5.11 12.75
N ILE A 83 1.03 4.60 13.93
CA ILE A 83 1.17 3.19 14.27
C ILE A 83 0.27 2.37 13.35
N ASP A 84 -0.96 2.84 13.16
CA ASP A 84 -1.92 2.21 12.27
C ASP A 84 -1.43 2.18 10.81
N LEU A 85 -0.88 3.31 10.34
CA LEU A 85 -0.29 3.42 9.01
C LEU A 85 0.92 2.48 8.84
N ALA A 86 1.81 2.43 9.83
CA ALA A 86 2.96 1.53 9.82
C ALA A 86 2.51 0.05 9.79
N GLY A 87 1.45 -0.29 10.54
CA GLY A 87 0.84 -1.62 10.51
C GLY A 87 0.30 -1.99 9.13
N VAL A 88 -0.44 -1.09 8.49
CA VAL A 88 -0.94 -1.28 7.12
C VAL A 88 0.20 -1.45 6.13
N ALA A 89 1.21 -0.56 6.18
CA ALA A 89 2.38 -0.63 5.32
C ALA A 89 3.12 -1.97 5.46
N GLY A 90 3.33 -2.42 6.70
CA GLY A 90 3.97 -3.71 7.01
C GLY A 90 3.20 -4.90 6.43
N VAL A 91 1.88 -4.94 6.60
CA VAL A 91 1.03 -6.01 6.05
C VAL A 91 1.05 -6.00 4.52
N VAL A 92 0.84 -4.84 3.90
CA VAL A 92 0.77 -4.71 2.43
C VAL A 92 2.10 -5.12 1.79
N LEU A 93 3.21 -4.57 2.27
CA LEU A 93 4.53 -4.88 1.70
C LEU A 93 4.96 -6.31 2.03
N GLY A 94 4.65 -6.80 3.24
CA GLY A 94 4.91 -8.17 3.65
C GLY A 94 4.21 -9.16 2.73
N MET A 95 2.91 -9.01 2.51
CA MET A 95 2.11 -9.90 1.66
C MET A 95 2.56 -9.90 0.19
N LEU A 96 3.00 -8.76 -0.33
CA LEU A 96 3.59 -8.68 -1.68
C LEU A 96 4.97 -9.35 -1.78
N SER A 97 5.66 -9.54 -0.65
CA SER A 97 7.00 -10.15 -0.60
C SER A 97 6.96 -11.67 -0.41
N VAL A 98 5.92 -12.21 0.23
CA VAL A 98 5.79 -13.67 0.50
C VAL A 98 5.04 -14.44 -0.58
N ARG A 99 4.20 -13.78 -1.38
CA ARG A 99 3.47 -14.42 -2.49
C ARG A 99 4.35 -14.64 -3.71
#